data_AF-A0A401WXZ4-F1
#
_entry.id   AF-A0A401WXZ4-F1
#
_cell.length_a   1.000
_cell.length_b   1.000
_cell.length_c   1.000
_cell.angle_alpha   90.00
_cell.angle_beta   90.00
_cell.angle_gamma   90.00
#
_symmetry.space_group_name_H-M   'P 1'
#
loop_
_entity.id
_entity.type
_entity.pdbx_description
1 polymer ?
#
loop_
_entity_poly.entity_id
_entity_poly.type
_entity_poly.pdbx_seq_one_letter_code
_entity_poly.pdbx_strand_id
1 'polypeptide(L)'
;MFSKSKSPKVAQIGKDIKPNIYEEPNHYDGLTDYSGAQIDSLPDKFMTRGALDLCGCSNLKELPSGLNIGSWLDASWTGITSIPDDAKIRSDIICRGCDRLISLPTDFKVGGSLDLTGCENLTKTPNNMVIEGNLEMTGCVKLAFIGRCLRVGCSINLSDCKSLKHLPKDIYLGNNLILRGCEKLEEIPEHLCVNGDLDLTDCISIKYLPDSITVGGVILLSGCEGISLSRELYQGMKGRFILPNSFSLY
;
A
#
# COMPACT_ATOMS: atom_id res chain seq x y z
N MET A 1 9.50 -16.61 38.26
CA MET A 1 8.05 -16.34 38.35
C MET A 1 7.70 -15.37 37.24
N PHE A 2 7.15 -15.87 36.13
CA PHE A 2 6.71 -15.02 35.03
C PHE A 2 5.39 -14.35 35.44
N SER A 3 5.37 -13.02 35.54
CA SER A 3 4.13 -12.28 35.70
C SER A 3 3.33 -12.42 34.41
N LYS A 4 2.19 -13.11 34.48
CA LYS A 4 1.18 -13.10 33.42
C LYS A 4 0.79 -11.64 33.17
N SER A 5 1.23 -11.06 32.06
CA SER A 5 0.62 -9.84 31.55
C SER A 5 -0.86 -10.18 31.31
N LYS A 6 -1.74 -9.46 31.99
CA LYS A 6 -3.16 -9.55 31.69
C LYS A 6 -3.32 -9.01 30.27
N SER A 7 -3.66 -9.88 29.33
CA SER A 7 -4.26 -9.47 28.06
C SER A 7 -5.37 -8.47 28.37
N PRO A 8 -5.48 -7.33 27.63
CA PRO A 8 -6.64 -6.48 27.76
C PRO A 8 -7.88 -7.36 27.58
N LYS A 9 -8.83 -7.27 28.51
CA LYS A 9 -10.12 -7.94 28.34
C LYS A 9 -10.67 -7.47 27.00
N VAL A 10 -10.82 -8.38 26.04
CA VAL A 10 -11.63 -8.16 24.84
C VAL A 10 -12.97 -7.66 25.36
N ALA A 11 -13.22 -6.36 25.19
CA ALA A 11 -14.51 -5.83 25.51
C ALA A 11 -15.47 -6.55 24.55
N GLN A 12 -16.33 -7.41 25.07
CA GLN A 12 -17.61 -7.70 24.42
C GLN A 12 -18.38 -6.39 24.48
N ILE A 13 -18.02 -5.47 23.60
CA ILE A 13 -18.83 -4.31 23.27
C ILE A 13 -20.07 -4.97 22.66
N GLY A 14 -21.20 -4.87 23.37
CA GLY A 14 -22.47 -5.40 22.88
C GLY A 14 -22.75 -4.89 21.47
N LYS A 15 -23.70 -5.52 20.77
CA LYS A 15 -24.11 -5.18 19.40
C LYS A 15 -24.38 -3.68 19.14
N ASP A 16 -24.49 -2.88 20.19
CA ASP A 16 -24.68 -1.44 20.15
C ASP A 16 -23.35 -0.70 20.39
N ILE A 17 -22.60 -0.48 19.31
CA ILE A 17 -21.49 0.49 19.30
C ILE A 17 -22.12 1.88 19.42
N LYS A 18 -21.85 2.59 20.51
CA LYS A 18 -22.40 3.94 20.71
C LYS A 18 -21.70 4.94 19.76
N PRO A 19 -22.44 5.66 18.90
CA PRO A 19 -21.87 6.70 18.07
C PRO A 19 -21.60 7.98 18.89
N ASN A 20 -20.57 8.72 18.47
CA ASN A 20 -20.22 10.08 18.89
C ASN A 20 -19.77 10.27 20.35
N ILE A 21 -18.46 10.21 20.58
CA ILE A 21 -17.83 10.79 21.77
C ILE A 21 -17.47 12.25 21.44
N TYR A 22 -18.37 13.19 21.76
CA TYR A 22 -18.05 14.62 21.79
C TYR A 22 -17.67 15.03 23.21
N GLU A 23 -16.38 15.19 23.48
CA GLU A 23 -15.91 16.02 24.60
C GLU A 23 -14.98 17.12 24.05
N GLU A 24 -15.46 18.37 24.17
CA GLU A 24 -14.83 19.70 24.10
C GLU A 24 -13.87 20.12 22.95
N PRO A 25 -13.81 21.41 22.57
CA PRO A 25 -13.34 21.85 21.24
C PRO A 25 -11.82 21.74 20.96
N ASN A 26 -10.97 21.43 21.94
CA ASN A 26 -9.51 21.66 21.83
C ASN A 26 -8.61 20.46 22.22
N HIS A 27 -9.05 19.22 22.00
CA HIS A 27 -8.19 18.04 22.15
C HIS A 27 -8.34 17.10 20.95
N TYR A 28 -7.22 16.79 20.28
CA TYR A 28 -7.14 15.76 19.24
C TYR A 28 -6.91 14.36 19.84
N ASP A 29 -7.02 14.21 21.16
CA ASP A 29 -6.39 13.09 21.86
C ASP A 29 -7.40 11.99 22.16
N GLY A 30 -7.37 10.92 21.35
CA GLY A 30 -8.03 9.68 21.69
C GLY A 30 -7.88 8.61 20.63
N LEU A 31 -7.34 7.46 21.01
CA LEU A 31 -7.50 6.23 20.24
C LEU A 31 -8.90 5.68 20.52
N THR A 32 -9.72 5.51 19.48
CA THR A 32 -10.91 4.67 19.55
C THR A 32 -10.50 3.24 19.21
N ASP A 33 -10.33 2.40 20.23
CA ASP A 33 -9.82 1.04 20.11
C ASP A 33 -10.96 0.00 20.14
N TYR A 34 -11.16 -0.67 19.01
CA TYR A 34 -11.98 -1.87 18.86
C TYR A 34 -11.14 -3.10 18.48
N SER A 35 -9.81 -3.05 18.60
CA SER A 35 -8.93 -4.14 18.15
C SER A 35 -9.34 -5.50 18.74
N GLY A 36 -9.46 -6.50 17.87
CA GLY A 36 -9.91 -7.86 18.20
C GLY A 36 -11.37 -7.99 18.63
N ALA A 37 -12.15 -6.90 18.63
CA ALA A 37 -13.54 -6.94 19.03
C ALA A 37 -14.38 -7.74 18.03
N GLN A 38 -15.44 -8.37 18.54
CA GLN A 38 -16.39 -9.14 17.74
C GLN A 38 -17.52 -8.23 17.27
N ILE A 39 -17.18 -7.23 16.45
CA ILE A 39 -18.13 -6.28 15.87
C ILE A 39 -18.51 -6.69 14.45
N ASP A 40 -19.81 -6.62 14.13
CA ASP A 40 -20.32 -6.93 12.78
C ASP A 40 -20.42 -5.68 11.90
N SER A 41 -20.62 -4.51 12.51
CA SER A 41 -20.75 -3.21 11.82
C SER A 41 -20.35 -2.07 12.75
N LEU A 42 -20.01 -0.93 12.15
CA LEU A 42 -19.97 0.38 12.83
C LEU A 42 -21.27 1.14 12.50
N PRO A 43 -21.70 2.09 13.35
CA PRO A 43 -22.81 2.98 13.04
C PRO A 43 -22.56 3.79 11.75
N ASP A 44 -23.62 4.07 11.00
CA ASP A 44 -23.55 5.01 9.88
C ASP A 44 -22.98 6.37 10.31
N LYS A 45 -22.17 6.98 9.44
CA LYS A 45 -21.50 8.27 9.70
C LYS A 45 -20.63 8.26 10.95
N PHE A 46 -20.04 7.10 11.27
CA PHE A 46 -19.13 6.97 12.39
C PHE A 46 -18.03 8.03 12.33
N MET A 47 -17.83 8.73 13.44
CA MET A 47 -16.85 9.81 13.54
C MET A 47 -16.01 9.67 14.81
N THR A 48 -14.71 9.85 14.66
CA THR A 48 -13.78 10.08 15.78
C THR A 48 -12.78 11.18 15.43
N ARG A 49 -12.39 11.99 16.41
CA ARG A 49 -11.39 13.06 16.22
C ARG A 49 -9.96 12.55 16.20
N GLY A 50 -9.70 11.42 16.86
CA GLY A 50 -8.39 10.81 16.90
C GLY A 50 -8.32 9.61 15.96
N ALA A 51 -7.59 8.58 16.40
CA ALA A 51 -7.38 7.36 15.63
C ALA A 51 -8.51 6.35 15.83
N LEU A 52 -8.68 5.46 14.86
CA LEU A 52 -9.59 4.32 14.95
C LEU A 52 -8.80 3.03 14.71
N ASP A 53 -8.78 2.14 15.69
CA ASP A 53 -8.20 0.80 15.58
C ASP A 53 -9.32 -0.23 15.54
N LEU A 54 -9.44 -0.92 14.42
CA LEU A 54 -10.35 -2.04 14.12
C LEU A 54 -9.55 -3.32 13.85
N CYS A 55 -8.24 -3.34 14.13
CA CYS A 55 -7.36 -4.43 13.77
C CYS A 55 -7.87 -5.75 14.35
N GLY A 56 -8.05 -6.77 13.51
CA GLY A 56 -8.54 -8.08 13.93
C GLY A 56 -10.03 -8.16 14.22
N CYS A 57 -10.83 -7.13 13.88
CA CYS A 57 -12.30 -7.22 13.86
C CYS A 57 -12.76 -8.11 12.69
N SER A 58 -12.50 -9.41 12.77
CA SER A 58 -12.67 -10.37 11.66
C SER A 58 -14.12 -10.50 11.15
N ASN A 59 -15.11 -10.15 11.98
CA ASN A 59 -16.52 -10.20 11.60
C ASN A 59 -16.99 -8.93 10.87
N LEU A 60 -16.24 -7.84 10.93
CA LEU A 60 -16.56 -6.57 10.28
C LEU A 60 -16.40 -6.72 8.77
N LYS A 61 -17.51 -6.64 8.02
CA LYS A 61 -17.54 -6.86 6.56
C LYS A 61 -17.54 -5.58 5.75
N GLU A 62 -17.85 -4.46 6.37
CA GLU A 62 -17.97 -3.16 5.71
C GLU A 62 -17.59 -2.04 6.68
N LEU A 63 -17.00 -0.99 6.12
CA LEU A 63 -16.88 0.30 6.80
C LEU A 63 -18.13 1.14 6.44
N PRO A 64 -18.67 1.94 7.39
CA PRO A 64 -19.91 2.66 7.18
C PRO A 64 -19.73 3.84 6.22
N SER A 65 -20.78 4.20 5.50
CA SER A 65 -20.82 5.45 4.75
C SER A 65 -20.63 6.65 5.68
N GLY A 66 -19.96 7.70 5.18
CA GLY A 66 -19.67 8.91 5.94
C GLY A 66 -18.64 8.74 7.06
N LEU A 67 -17.84 7.67 7.02
CA LEU A 67 -16.74 7.43 7.96
C LEU A 67 -15.80 8.64 8.03
N ASN A 68 -15.57 9.18 9.22
CA ASN A 68 -14.74 10.37 9.41
C ASN A 68 -13.78 10.20 10.59
N ILE A 69 -12.49 10.09 10.29
CA ILE A 69 -11.43 9.81 11.26
C ILE A 69 -10.43 10.96 11.20
N GLY A 70 -10.27 11.65 12.34
CA GLY A 70 -9.40 12.83 12.44
C GLY A 70 -7.90 12.51 12.47
N SER A 71 -7.51 11.24 12.58
CA SER A 71 -6.14 10.75 12.50
C SER A 71 -6.03 9.52 11.58
N TRP A 72 -5.35 8.45 12.01
CA TRP A 72 -5.16 7.20 11.27
C TRP A 72 -6.27 6.17 11.50
N LEU A 73 -6.41 5.25 10.54
CA LEU A 73 -7.25 4.06 10.60
C LEU A 73 -6.38 2.81 10.52
N ASP A 74 -6.52 1.89 11.47
CA ASP A 74 -6.10 0.50 11.31
C ASP A 74 -7.34 -0.39 11.17
N ALA A 75 -7.52 -1.00 10.00
CA ALA A 75 -8.55 -1.99 9.70
C ALA A 75 -7.93 -3.32 9.27
N SER A 76 -6.67 -3.59 9.65
CA SER A 76 -5.97 -4.82 9.33
C SER A 76 -6.71 -6.06 9.82
N TRP A 77 -6.63 -7.15 9.06
CA TRP A 77 -7.24 -8.45 9.41
C TRP A 77 -8.75 -8.38 9.65
N THR A 78 -9.44 -7.43 9.01
CA THR A 78 -10.90 -7.34 8.99
C THR A 78 -11.46 -8.04 7.74
N GLY A 79 -12.77 -8.27 7.73
CA GLY A 79 -13.48 -8.86 6.59
C GLY A 79 -13.93 -7.84 5.54
N ILE A 80 -13.43 -6.59 5.59
CA ILE A 80 -13.92 -5.50 4.74
C ILE A 80 -13.69 -5.79 3.26
N THR A 81 -14.68 -5.47 2.43
CA THR A 81 -14.57 -5.64 0.97
C THR A 81 -14.16 -4.37 0.23
N SER A 82 -14.32 -3.21 0.86
CA SER A 82 -14.02 -1.90 0.29
C SER A 82 -13.80 -0.84 1.37
N ILE A 83 -13.05 0.21 1.03
CA ILE A 83 -13.11 1.49 1.75
C ILE A 83 -14.18 2.36 1.04
N PRO A 84 -15.12 2.99 1.78
CA PRO A 84 -16.17 3.82 1.19
C PRO A 84 -15.62 5.01 0.41
N ASP A 85 -16.26 5.36 -0.72
CA ASP A 85 -15.86 6.50 -1.56
C ASP A 85 -15.90 7.84 -0.82
N ASP A 86 -16.76 7.97 0.19
CA ASP A 86 -16.95 9.19 0.98
C ASP A 86 -16.17 9.21 2.31
N ALA A 87 -15.34 8.19 2.56
CA ALA A 87 -14.54 8.09 3.78
C ALA A 87 -13.52 9.25 3.85
N LYS A 88 -13.42 9.87 5.02
CA LYS A 88 -12.48 10.96 5.31
C LYS A 88 -11.53 10.51 6.41
N ILE A 89 -10.30 10.18 6.03
CA ILE A 89 -9.26 9.74 6.96
C ILE A 89 -8.07 10.69 6.77
N ARG A 90 -7.64 11.36 7.84
CA ARG A 90 -6.69 12.49 7.72
C ARG A 90 -5.23 12.06 7.61
N SER A 91 -4.86 10.90 8.12
CA SER A 91 -3.47 10.43 8.17
C SER A 91 -3.32 9.07 7.47
N ASP A 92 -2.79 8.07 8.17
CA ASP A 92 -2.47 6.77 7.61
C ASP A 92 -3.71 5.88 7.52
N ILE A 93 -3.72 5.00 6.52
CA ILE A 93 -4.70 3.91 6.39
C ILE A 93 -3.93 2.61 6.34
N ILE A 94 -4.21 1.72 7.28
CA ILE A 94 -3.56 0.42 7.43
C ILE A 94 -4.65 -0.65 7.27
N CYS A 95 -4.61 -1.41 6.20
CA CYS A 95 -5.55 -2.50 5.88
C CYS A 95 -4.77 -3.76 5.53
N ARG A 96 -3.85 -4.19 6.39
CA ARG A 96 -3.02 -5.37 6.13
C ARG A 96 -3.86 -6.65 6.23
N GLY A 97 -3.63 -7.61 5.33
CA GLY A 97 -4.28 -8.92 5.37
C GLY A 97 -5.81 -8.85 5.24
N CYS A 98 -6.34 -7.80 4.63
CA CYS A 98 -7.75 -7.70 4.30
C CYS A 98 -8.04 -8.52 3.03
N ASP A 99 -8.03 -9.85 3.14
CA ASP A 99 -8.12 -10.76 2.00
C ASP A 99 -9.42 -10.62 1.21
N ARG A 100 -10.45 -9.96 1.75
CA ARG A 100 -11.72 -9.71 1.04
C ARG A 100 -11.78 -8.36 0.34
N LEU A 101 -10.78 -7.51 0.51
CA LEU A 101 -10.71 -6.19 -0.10
C LEU A 101 -10.51 -6.32 -1.61
N ILE A 102 -11.49 -5.86 -2.39
CA ILE A 102 -11.49 -5.98 -3.86
C ILE A 102 -11.50 -4.63 -4.57
N SER A 103 -11.83 -3.54 -3.87
CA SER A 103 -11.91 -2.21 -4.45
C SER A 103 -11.48 -1.12 -3.46
N LEU A 104 -10.85 -0.08 -4.00
CA LEU A 104 -10.52 1.16 -3.31
C LEU A 104 -11.41 2.30 -3.85
N PRO A 105 -11.51 3.44 -3.12
CA PRO A 105 -12.25 4.61 -3.56
C PRO A 105 -11.84 5.11 -4.94
N THR A 106 -12.76 5.70 -5.69
CA THR A 106 -12.44 6.25 -7.02
C THR A 106 -11.53 7.48 -6.96
N ASP A 107 -11.80 8.41 -6.05
CA ASP A 107 -10.98 9.60 -5.77
C ASP A 107 -10.14 9.41 -4.49
N PHE A 108 -9.28 8.39 -4.50
CA PHE A 108 -8.61 7.97 -3.27
C PHE A 108 -7.40 8.87 -2.93
N LYS A 109 -7.54 9.64 -1.85
CA LYS A 109 -6.51 10.52 -1.29
C LYS A 109 -6.20 10.13 0.15
N VAL A 110 -4.93 9.94 0.45
CA VAL A 110 -4.46 9.59 1.80
C VAL A 110 -3.43 10.62 2.25
N GLY A 111 -3.72 11.30 3.36
CA GLY A 111 -2.87 12.36 3.90
C GLY A 111 -1.57 11.87 4.55
N GLY A 112 -1.47 10.57 4.80
CA GLY A 112 -0.26 9.87 5.25
C GLY A 112 0.07 8.69 4.35
N SER A 113 0.50 7.58 4.95
CA SER A 113 0.83 6.33 4.25
C SER A 113 -0.39 5.43 4.07
N LEU A 114 -0.37 4.62 3.02
CA LEU A 114 -1.37 3.59 2.75
C LEU A 114 -0.69 2.22 2.75
N ASP A 115 -1.13 1.34 3.64
CA ASP A 115 -0.63 -0.03 3.74
C ASP A 115 -1.74 -1.04 3.47
N LEU A 116 -1.63 -1.71 2.32
CA LEU A 116 -2.53 -2.76 1.84
C LEU A 116 -1.80 -4.12 1.78
N THR A 117 -0.71 -4.29 2.51
CA THR A 117 0.11 -5.51 2.50
C THR A 117 -0.76 -6.75 2.72
N GLY A 118 -0.65 -7.74 1.85
CA GLY A 118 -1.41 -8.99 1.94
C GLY A 118 -2.89 -8.87 1.55
N CYS A 119 -3.34 -7.80 0.89
CA CYS A 119 -4.68 -7.75 0.30
C CYS A 119 -4.75 -8.61 -0.98
N GLU A 120 -4.72 -9.93 -0.85
CA GLU A 120 -4.50 -10.86 -1.95
C GLU A 120 -5.57 -10.83 -3.06
N ASN A 121 -6.78 -10.36 -2.76
CA ASN A 121 -7.89 -10.27 -3.73
C ASN A 121 -8.05 -8.90 -4.39
N LEU A 122 -7.22 -7.92 -4.05
CA LEU A 122 -7.20 -6.63 -4.73
C LEU A 122 -6.63 -6.81 -6.13
N THR A 123 -7.42 -6.49 -7.16
CA THR A 123 -7.03 -6.71 -8.57
C THR A 123 -6.55 -5.44 -9.27
N LYS A 124 -6.95 -4.26 -8.78
CA LYS A 124 -6.60 -2.97 -9.38
C LYS A 124 -6.61 -1.82 -8.38
N THR A 125 -5.81 -0.78 -8.65
CA THR A 125 -5.93 0.53 -8.00
C THR A 125 -6.72 1.53 -8.87
N PRO A 126 -7.34 2.56 -8.27
CA PRO A 126 -8.04 3.62 -9.00
C PRO A 126 -7.06 4.53 -9.75
N ASN A 127 -7.57 5.26 -10.75
CA ASN A 127 -6.82 6.35 -11.38
C ASN A 127 -6.73 7.55 -10.43
N ASN A 128 -5.72 8.41 -10.64
CA ASN A 128 -5.54 9.66 -9.89
C ASN A 128 -5.40 9.47 -8.36
N MET A 129 -4.94 8.29 -7.92
CA MET A 129 -4.69 8.01 -6.52
C MET A 129 -3.53 8.87 -6.01
N VAL A 130 -3.72 9.53 -4.87
CA VAL A 130 -2.71 10.41 -4.24
C VAL A 130 -2.44 9.97 -2.82
N ILE A 131 -1.20 9.63 -2.52
CA ILE A 131 -0.73 9.21 -1.19
C ILE A 131 0.41 10.15 -0.80
N GLU A 132 0.30 10.89 0.30
CA GLU A 132 1.37 11.81 0.72
C GLU A 132 2.58 11.07 1.31
N GLY A 133 2.34 9.91 1.94
CA GLY A 133 3.36 9.04 2.54
C GLY A 133 3.84 7.91 1.63
N ASN A 134 4.04 6.73 2.21
CA ASN A 134 4.42 5.50 1.49
C ASN A 134 3.18 4.76 0.99
N LEU A 135 3.35 3.99 -0.09
CA LEU A 135 2.37 3.01 -0.57
C LEU A 135 2.96 1.60 -0.42
N GLU A 136 2.41 0.81 0.49
CA GLU A 136 2.79 -0.59 0.70
C GLU A 136 1.67 -1.49 0.17
N MET A 137 1.98 -2.36 -0.79
CA MET A 137 1.06 -3.36 -1.35
C MET A 137 1.75 -4.71 -1.52
N THR A 138 2.70 -5.01 -0.63
CA THR A 138 3.45 -6.26 -0.67
C THR A 138 2.50 -7.45 -0.59
N GLY A 139 2.68 -8.47 -1.44
CA GLY A 139 1.86 -9.68 -1.41
C GLY A 139 0.42 -9.49 -1.92
N CYS A 140 0.10 -8.39 -2.61
CA CYS A 140 -1.15 -8.25 -3.36
C CYS A 140 -1.10 -9.10 -4.64
N VAL A 141 -1.09 -10.43 -4.50
CA VAL A 141 -0.74 -11.39 -5.56
C VAL A 141 -1.66 -11.35 -6.80
N LYS A 142 -2.91 -10.89 -6.66
CA LYS A 142 -3.86 -10.72 -7.79
C LYS A 142 -3.87 -9.32 -8.38
N LEU A 143 -3.07 -8.39 -7.86
CA LEU A 143 -2.97 -7.03 -8.39
C LEU A 143 -2.39 -7.08 -9.80
N ALA A 144 -3.25 -6.79 -10.79
CA ALA A 144 -2.89 -6.85 -12.19
C ALA A 144 -2.77 -5.47 -12.83
N PHE A 145 -3.39 -4.45 -12.22
CA PHE A 145 -3.47 -3.10 -12.78
C PHE A 145 -3.23 -2.02 -11.74
N ILE A 146 -2.27 -1.13 -12.01
CA ILE A 146 -2.11 0.12 -11.28
C ILE A 146 -2.73 1.24 -12.12
N GLY A 147 -3.66 1.99 -11.52
CA GLY A 147 -4.31 3.12 -12.16
C GLY A 147 -3.33 4.22 -12.59
N ARG A 148 -3.72 4.95 -13.64
CA ARG A 148 -2.90 6.06 -14.19
C ARG A 148 -2.83 7.23 -13.22
N CYS A 149 -1.83 8.08 -13.39
CA CYS A 149 -1.63 9.30 -12.60
C CYS A 149 -1.48 8.99 -11.10
N LEU A 150 -0.83 7.87 -10.76
CA LEU A 150 -0.50 7.53 -9.37
C LEU A 150 0.54 8.51 -8.85
N ARG A 151 0.26 9.16 -7.71
CA ARG A 151 1.19 10.06 -7.03
C ARG A 151 1.44 9.58 -5.61
N VAL A 152 2.70 9.31 -5.28
CA VAL A 152 3.12 8.87 -3.94
C VAL A 152 4.26 9.78 -3.47
N GLY A 153 4.10 10.44 -2.31
CA GLY A 153 5.06 11.44 -1.83
C GLY A 153 6.38 10.83 -1.37
N CYS A 154 6.40 9.55 -0.97
CA CYS A 154 7.59 8.84 -0.53
C CYS A 154 7.89 7.62 -1.41
N SER A 155 7.90 6.40 -0.84
CA SER A 155 8.26 5.17 -1.55
C SER A 155 7.04 4.35 -1.92
N ILE A 156 7.20 3.53 -2.96
CA ILE A 156 6.22 2.53 -3.40
C ILE A 156 6.85 1.15 -3.25
N ASN A 157 6.12 0.24 -2.60
CA ASN A 157 6.51 -1.15 -2.48
C ASN A 157 5.37 -2.06 -2.97
N LEU A 158 5.62 -2.72 -4.10
CA LEU A 158 4.73 -3.65 -4.77
C LEU A 158 5.33 -5.07 -4.77
N SER A 159 6.21 -5.39 -3.81
CA SER A 159 6.86 -6.70 -3.75
C SER A 159 5.84 -7.84 -3.78
N ASP A 160 6.15 -8.93 -4.46
CA ASP A 160 5.29 -10.10 -4.62
C ASP A 160 3.90 -9.82 -5.23
N CYS A 161 3.73 -8.73 -5.99
CA CYS A 161 2.56 -8.51 -6.84
C CYS A 161 2.65 -9.40 -8.10
N LYS A 162 2.54 -10.72 -7.93
CA LYS A 162 2.83 -11.74 -8.97
C LYS A 162 1.95 -11.68 -10.22
N SER A 163 0.84 -10.95 -10.20
CA SER A 163 -0.03 -10.74 -11.35
C SER A 163 0.23 -9.43 -12.10
N LEU A 164 1.08 -8.55 -11.55
CA LEU A 164 1.37 -7.25 -12.13
C LEU A 164 2.22 -7.40 -13.38
N LYS A 165 1.75 -6.83 -14.49
CA LYS A 165 2.43 -6.92 -15.79
C LYS A 165 3.11 -5.65 -16.26
N HIS A 166 2.48 -4.52 -15.94
CA HIS A 166 2.92 -3.19 -16.38
C HIS A 166 2.68 -2.18 -15.27
N LEU A 167 3.54 -1.18 -15.21
CA LEU A 167 3.29 0.05 -14.46
C LEU A 167 2.69 1.10 -15.42
N PRO A 168 1.86 2.03 -14.92
CA PRO A 168 1.43 3.17 -15.71
C PRO A 168 2.64 4.06 -16.03
N LYS A 169 2.64 4.65 -17.23
CA LYS A 169 3.67 5.62 -17.63
C LYS A 169 3.68 6.86 -16.73
N ASP A 170 2.50 7.25 -16.24
CA ASP A 170 2.29 8.45 -15.43
C ASP A 170 2.34 8.12 -13.93
N ILE A 171 3.43 7.49 -13.48
CA ILE A 171 3.71 7.22 -12.07
C ILE A 171 4.67 8.26 -11.50
N TYR A 172 4.30 8.84 -10.36
CA TYR A 172 5.12 9.81 -9.64
C TYR A 172 5.39 9.29 -8.24
N LEU A 173 6.66 9.19 -7.87
CA LEU A 173 7.10 8.78 -6.55
C LEU A 173 8.26 9.65 -6.04
N GLY A 174 8.35 9.80 -4.73
CA GLY A 174 9.35 10.68 -4.11
C GLY A 174 10.70 10.03 -3.84
N ASN A 175 10.74 8.72 -3.56
CA ASN A 175 11.96 8.00 -3.17
C ASN A 175 12.13 6.68 -3.92
N ASN A 176 11.86 5.54 -3.26
CA ASN A 176 12.21 4.20 -3.77
C ASN A 176 11.02 3.57 -4.49
N LEU A 177 11.31 2.77 -5.53
CA LEU A 177 10.36 1.86 -6.16
C LEU A 177 10.82 0.42 -5.95
N ILE A 178 10.07 -0.34 -5.17
CA ILE A 178 10.37 -1.73 -4.83
C ILE A 178 9.35 -2.64 -5.51
N LEU A 179 9.83 -3.51 -6.40
CA LEU A 179 9.02 -4.41 -7.24
C LEU A 179 9.49 -5.87 -7.09
N ARG A 180 10.17 -6.22 -6.00
CA ARG A 180 10.79 -7.53 -5.81
C ARG A 180 9.79 -8.67 -6.07
N GLY A 181 10.19 -9.70 -6.81
CA GLY A 181 9.34 -10.87 -7.06
C GLY A 181 8.07 -10.57 -7.87
N CYS A 182 8.00 -9.45 -8.59
CA CYS A 182 6.96 -9.21 -9.60
C CYS A 182 7.25 -10.04 -10.85
N GLU A 183 7.10 -11.37 -10.74
CA GLU A 183 7.54 -12.34 -11.74
C GLU A 183 6.94 -12.13 -13.14
N LYS A 184 5.76 -11.50 -13.24
CA LYS A 184 5.06 -11.20 -14.51
C LYS A 184 5.29 -9.79 -15.02
N LEU A 185 6.08 -8.95 -14.35
CA LEU A 185 6.38 -7.60 -14.81
C LEU A 185 7.25 -7.70 -16.08
N GLU A 186 6.71 -7.28 -17.21
CA GLU A 186 7.33 -7.47 -18.52
C GLU A 186 8.23 -6.28 -18.90
N GLU A 187 7.87 -5.08 -18.47
CA GLU A 187 8.55 -3.84 -18.83
C GLU A 187 8.51 -2.78 -17.73
N ILE A 188 9.51 -1.90 -17.76
CA ILE A 188 9.54 -0.65 -17.01
C ILE A 188 9.13 0.48 -17.97
N PRO A 189 8.25 1.41 -17.56
CA PRO A 189 7.82 2.49 -18.44
C PRO A 189 8.97 3.42 -18.78
N GLU A 190 8.96 3.91 -20.02
CA GLU A 190 9.84 5.01 -20.44
C GLU A 190 9.67 6.23 -19.54
N HIS A 191 10.74 7.00 -19.37
CA HIS A 191 10.77 8.22 -18.57
C HIS A 191 10.44 8.03 -17.08
N LEU A 192 10.48 6.80 -16.56
CA LEU A 192 10.38 6.56 -15.13
C LEU A 192 11.49 7.30 -14.38
N CYS A 193 11.10 8.11 -13.40
CA CYS A 193 12.02 8.84 -12.52
C CYS A 193 11.88 8.31 -11.09
N VAL A 194 12.97 7.77 -10.55
CA VAL A 194 13.09 7.26 -9.18
C VAL A 194 14.21 8.03 -8.49
N ASN A 195 13.91 8.82 -7.46
CA ASN A 195 14.94 9.61 -6.78
C ASN A 195 15.87 8.74 -5.91
N GLY A 196 15.34 7.64 -5.37
CA GLY A 196 16.08 6.67 -4.58
C GLY A 196 16.43 5.42 -5.39
N ASP A 197 16.25 4.26 -4.78
CA ASP A 197 16.56 2.96 -5.35
C ASP A 197 15.41 2.40 -6.19
N LEU A 198 15.76 1.74 -7.30
CA LEU A 198 14.86 0.92 -8.11
C LEU A 198 15.19 -0.54 -7.88
N ASP A 199 14.31 -1.25 -7.18
CA ASP A 199 14.50 -2.66 -6.86
C ASP A 199 13.62 -3.56 -7.71
N LEU A 200 14.26 -4.29 -8.63
CA LEU A 200 13.64 -5.24 -9.54
C LEU A 200 14.09 -6.68 -9.22
N THR A 201 14.60 -6.93 -8.02
CA THR A 201 15.10 -8.26 -7.65
C THR A 201 14.05 -9.34 -7.93
N ASP A 202 14.44 -10.43 -8.58
CA ASP A 202 13.57 -11.55 -8.97
C ASP A 202 12.41 -11.17 -9.92
N CYS A 203 12.49 -10.05 -10.64
CA CYS A 203 11.61 -9.74 -11.76
C CYS A 203 12.06 -10.49 -13.03
N ILE A 204 11.79 -11.79 -13.08
CA ILE A 204 12.32 -12.72 -14.11
C ILE A 204 11.81 -12.46 -15.54
N SER A 205 10.68 -11.77 -15.70
CA SER A 205 10.08 -11.49 -17.01
C SER A 205 10.65 -10.24 -17.68
N ILE A 206 11.32 -9.36 -16.94
CA ILE A 206 11.95 -8.15 -17.50
C ILE A 206 13.11 -8.55 -18.40
N LYS A 207 13.11 -8.04 -19.63
CA LYS A 207 14.15 -8.32 -20.64
C LYS A 207 15.09 -7.17 -20.93
N TYR A 208 14.65 -5.94 -20.70
CA TYR A 208 15.46 -4.74 -20.86
C TYR A 208 14.96 -3.63 -19.94
N LEU A 209 15.80 -2.62 -19.74
CA LEU A 209 15.41 -1.36 -19.12
C LEU A 209 15.45 -0.26 -20.19
N PRO A 210 14.47 0.68 -20.25
CA PRO A 210 14.52 1.79 -21.19
C PRO A 210 15.68 2.74 -20.90
N ASP A 211 16.30 3.28 -21.96
CA ASP A 211 17.39 4.27 -21.84
C ASP A 211 16.96 5.58 -21.16
N SER A 212 15.65 5.85 -21.19
CA SER A 212 15.05 7.09 -20.68
C SER A 212 14.75 7.07 -19.18
N ILE A 213 14.99 5.97 -18.47
CA ILE A 213 14.80 5.93 -17.01
C ILE A 213 15.87 6.76 -16.30
N THR A 214 15.50 7.36 -15.17
CA THR A 214 16.43 8.04 -14.27
C THR A 214 16.29 7.46 -12.88
N VAL A 215 17.39 6.96 -12.31
CA VAL A 215 17.44 6.42 -10.95
C VAL A 215 18.55 7.14 -10.18
N GLY A 216 18.20 7.81 -9.09
CA GLY A 216 19.13 8.56 -8.26
C GLY A 216 20.02 7.67 -7.38
N GLY A 217 19.46 6.55 -6.91
CA GLY A 217 20.14 5.53 -6.10
C GLY A 217 20.63 4.33 -6.92
N VAL A 218 20.48 3.15 -6.34
CA VAL A 218 20.92 1.86 -6.88
C VAL A 218 19.78 1.19 -7.65
N ILE A 219 20.14 0.51 -8.75
CA ILE A 219 19.26 -0.37 -9.51
C ILE A 219 19.61 -1.81 -9.15
N LEU A 220 18.68 -2.51 -8.49
CA LEU A 220 18.86 -3.92 -8.11
C LEU A 220 18.19 -4.82 -9.13
N LEU A 221 18.98 -5.68 -9.77
CA LEU A 221 18.57 -6.61 -10.83
C LEU A 221 18.94 -8.07 -10.50
N SER A 222 19.32 -8.37 -9.26
CA SER A 222 19.59 -9.76 -8.87
C SER A 222 18.39 -10.66 -9.19
N GLY A 223 18.63 -11.82 -9.81
CA GLY A 223 17.55 -12.72 -10.26
C GLY A 223 16.89 -12.35 -11.60
N CYS A 224 17.16 -11.18 -12.19
CA CYS A 224 16.73 -10.82 -13.55
C CYS A 224 17.62 -11.45 -14.64
N GLU A 225 17.77 -12.77 -14.62
CA GLU A 225 18.72 -13.48 -15.49
C GLU A 225 18.44 -13.27 -16.99
N GLY A 226 19.49 -12.95 -17.75
CA GLY A 226 19.43 -12.70 -19.18
C GLY A 226 18.92 -11.30 -19.57
N ILE A 227 18.80 -10.37 -18.63
CA ILE A 227 18.45 -8.97 -18.94
C ILE A 227 19.51 -8.34 -19.87
N SER A 228 19.04 -7.56 -20.85
CA SER A 228 19.88 -6.83 -21.78
C SER A 228 19.78 -5.32 -21.52
N LEU A 229 20.92 -4.66 -21.36
CA LEU A 229 21.01 -3.21 -21.12
C LEU A 229 21.73 -2.54 -22.29
N SER A 230 21.30 -1.35 -22.70
CA SER A 230 22.10 -0.59 -23.67
C SER A 230 23.43 -0.18 -23.05
N ARG A 231 24.45 0.01 -23.89
CA ARG A 231 25.73 0.58 -23.45
C ARG A 231 25.56 1.97 -22.88
N GLU A 232 24.66 2.76 -23.45
CA GLU A 232 24.34 4.13 -23.04
C GLU A 232 23.80 4.15 -21.61
N LEU A 233 22.78 3.34 -21.31
CA LEU A 233 22.19 3.21 -19.98
C LEU A 233 23.21 2.70 -18.97
N TYR A 234 23.93 1.62 -19.32
CA TYR A 234 24.89 0.98 -18.43
C TYR A 234 26.05 1.91 -18.05
N GLN A 235 26.59 2.66 -19.02
CA GLN A 235 27.65 3.62 -18.75
C GLN A 235 27.12 4.89 -18.05
N GLY A 236 25.93 5.36 -18.43
CA GLY A 236 25.29 6.54 -17.84
C GLY A 236 25.01 6.40 -16.34
N MET A 237 24.76 5.17 -15.87
CA MET A 237 24.55 4.83 -14.46
C MET A 237 25.61 3.87 -13.91
N LYS A 238 26.85 3.96 -14.41
CA LYS A 238 27.94 3.09 -14.00
C LYS A 238 28.14 3.11 -12.48
N GLY A 239 28.25 1.92 -11.89
CA GLY A 239 28.42 1.74 -10.44
C GLY A 239 27.11 1.79 -9.64
N ARG A 240 25.96 2.00 -10.28
CA ARG A 240 24.64 1.97 -9.63
C ARG A 240 23.89 0.65 -9.83
N PHE A 241 24.40 -0.27 -10.65
CA PHE A 241 23.74 -1.56 -10.88
C PHE A 241 24.26 -2.63 -9.92
N ILE A 242 23.34 -3.33 -9.26
CA ILE A 242 23.57 -4.66 -8.69
C ILE A 242 23.01 -5.66 -9.70
N LEU A 243 23.89 -6.28 -10.48
CA LEU A 243 23.54 -7.07 -11.65
C LEU A 243 23.17 -8.52 -11.28
N PRO A 244 22.39 -9.23 -12.13
CA PRO A 244 22.20 -10.68 -12.05
C PRO A 244 23.49 -11.41 -12.46
N ASN A 245 23.50 -12.75 -12.33
CA ASN A 245 24.66 -13.55 -12.72
C ASN A 245 24.89 -13.54 -14.24
N SER A 246 23.82 -13.40 -15.02
CA SER A 246 23.85 -13.31 -16.47
C SER A 246 23.11 -12.06 -16.97
N PHE A 247 23.81 -11.24 -17.74
CA PHE A 247 23.26 -10.09 -18.45
C PHE A 247 24.05 -9.84 -19.75
N SER A 248 23.48 -9.09 -20.68
CA SER A 248 24.15 -8.66 -21.91
C SER A 248 24.12 -7.14 -22.07
N LEU A 249 25.08 -6.64 -22.86
CA LEU A 249 25.05 -5.26 -23.35
C LEU A 249 24.83 -5.28 -24.87
N TYR A 250 23.90 -4.45 -25.36
CA TYR A 250 23.75 -4.17 -26.79
C TYR A 250 24.40 -2.83 -27.13
#